data_AF-A0A3M8DSG5-F1
#
_entry.id   AF-A0A3M8DSG5-F1
#
_cell.length_a   1.000
_cell.length_b   1.000
_cell.length_c   1.000
_cell.angle_alpha   90.00
_cell.angle_beta   90.00
_cell.angle_gamma   90.00
#
_symmetry.space_group_name_H-M   'P 1'
#
loop_
_entity.id
_entity.type
_entity.pdbx_description
1 polymer ?
#
loop_
_entity_poly.entity_id
_entity_poly.type
_entity_poly.pdbx_seq_one_letter_code
_entity_poly.pdbx_strand_id
1 'polypeptide(L)'
;MADVKMLIAELHACIHQPKRELGLTFFHLVYEVEHILDHALDFLEKATGTLMLIWQDKSISSICFTDPDLLTVDGLPLDKWRQLRFFRPELHRLLQTEQMSISPSVPLFDPAIKTIVDCGPQPFIATHFSWRLSYTTRTVVDSLGLYREEQRTIANLQASNPTVPVSWSSSRLPTSAEMKYLSAEHAWYLGQLPDATEGEVLVPAQSAVLLAPDALHSALYPCWHARLLPANFCPDTTHWKSSGEKMFRDWLRSEQQAVFISELTVTPAAKANEPLFVAGRAYVFQHGRLRRYGITTLSLQIHELVRSLQPITIRKIGWNGNGVLSTLWQSPI
;
A
#
# COMPACT_ATOMS: atom_id res chain seq x y z
N MET A 1 15.26 -13.30 -13.96
CA MET A 1 15.31 -12.32 -15.07
C MET A 1 15.35 -12.97 -16.46
N ALA A 2 16.05 -14.10 -16.64
CA ALA A 2 16.04 -14.85 -17.89
C ALA A 2 14.63 -15.33 -18.29
N ASP A 3 13.83 -15.71 -17.30
CA ASP A 3 12.48 -16.26 -17.50
C ASP A 3 11.52 -15.19 -18.03
N VAL A 4 11.51 -13.99 -17.46
CA VAL A 4 10.61 -12.90 -17.92
C VAL A 4 10.85 -12.52 -19.39
N LYS A 5 12.12 -12.48 -19.83
CA LYS A 5 12.45 -12.20 -21.24
C LYS A 5 11.94 -13.31 -22.17
N MET A 6 12.01 -14.56 -21.73
CA MET A 6 11.47 -15.70 -22.47
C MET A 6 9.94 -15.64 -22.58
N LEU A 7 9.24 -15.34 -21.47
CA LEU A 7 7.78 -15.13 -21.45
C LEU A 7 7.35 -14.05 -22.45
N ILE A 8 8.03 -12.90 -22.45
CA ILE A 8 7.74 -11.79 -23.37
C ILE A 8 7.92 -12.25 -24.84
N ALA A 9 9.02 -12.95 -25.14
CA ALA A 9 9.28 -13.45 -26.49
C ALA A 9 8.23 -14.45 -26.97
N GLU A 10 7.82 -15.38 -26.11
CA GLU A 10 6.76 -16.36 -26.43
C GLU A 10 5.41 -15.69 -26.63
N LEU A 11 5.04 -14.71 -25.82
CA LEU A 11 3.80 -13.94 -25.97
C LEU A 11 3.79 -13.16 -27.30
N HIS A 12 4.91 -12.52 -27.66
CA HIS A 12 5.05 -11.87 -28.97
C HIS A 12 4.91 -12.88 -30.12
N ALA A 13 5.55 -14.05 -30.02
CA ALA A 13 5.43 -15.11 -31.03
C ALA A 13 3.96 -15.56 -31.19
N CYS A 14 3.19 -15.65 -30.09
CA CYS A 14 1.77 -16.02 -30.13
C CYS A 14 0.90 -14.96 -30.83
N ILE A 15 1.18 -13.67 -30.66
CA ILE A 15 0.47 -12.58 -31.36
C ILE A 15 0.73 -12.65 -32.87
N HIS A 16 1.96 -12.97 -33.28
CA HIS A 16 2.36 -12.99 -34.68
C HIS A 16 2.07 -14.33 -35.41
N GLN A 17 1.42 -15.30 -34.75
CA GLN A 17 1.00 -16.56 -35.37
C GLN A 17 -0.50 -16.57 -35.72
N PRO A 18 -0.90 -16.31 -36.97
CA PRO A 18 -2.29 -16.10 -37.37
C PRO A 18 -3.17 -17.37 -37.48
N LYS A 19 -2.73 -18.54 -36.97
CA LYS A 19 -3.37 -19.84 -37.26
C LYS A 19 -4.34 -20.38 -36.18
N ARG A 20 -4.76 -19.60 -35.17
CA ARG A 20 -5.74 -20.04 -34.16
C ARG A 20 -6.99 -19.15 -34.16
N GLU A 21 -8.17 -19.76 -34.22
CA GLU A 21 -9.50 -19.11 -34.36
C GLU A 21 -9.90 -18.16 -33.21
N LEU A 22 -9.10 -18.00 -32.16
CA LEU A 22 -9.29 -17.05 -31.06
C LEU A 22 -7.92 -16.63 -30.53
N GLY A 23 -7.14 -15.98 -31.39
CA GLY A 23 -5.76 -15.59 -31.13
C GLY A 23 -5.63 -14.53 -30.03
N LEU A 24 -4.44 -14.48 -29.42
CA LEU A 24 -4.02 -13.37 -28.57
C LEU A 24 -3.78 -12.14 -29.46
N THR A 25 -4.31 -10.97 -29.09
CA THR A 25 -4.13 -9.73 -29.84
C THR A 25 -3.19 -8.76 -29.14
N PHE A 26 -3.19 -8.77 -27.81
CA PHE A 26 -2.37 -7.86 -27.02
C PHE A 26 -2.04 -8.49 -25.67
N PHE A 27 -0.87 -8.14 -25.13
CA PHE A 27 -0.54 -8.43 -23.74
C PHE A 27 0.03 -7.19 -23.06
N HIS A 28 -0.15 -7.13 -21.74
CA HIS A 28 0.53 -6.19 -20.86
C HIS A 28 1.01 -6.94 -19.62
N LEU A 29 2.30 -6.86 -19.36
CA LEU A 29 2.98 -7.52 -18.27
C LEU A 29 3.54 -6.47 -17.31
N VAL A 30 3.23 -6.62 -16.03
CA VAL A 30 3.92 -5.95 -14.94
C VAL A 30 4.61 -7.02 -14.11
N TYR A 31 5.91 -6.92 -13.93
CA TYR A 31 6.70 -7.85 -13.14
C TYR A 31 7.53 -7.07 -12.13
N GLU A 32 7.49 -7.47 -10.86
CA GLU A 32 8.10 -6.78 -9.74
C GLU A 32 8.97 -7.75 -8.94
N VAL A 33 10.22 -7.38 -8.72
CA VAL A 33 11.13 -8.09 -7.81
C VAL A 33 11.43 -7.18 -6.64
N GLU A 34 10.98 -7.56 -5.45
CA GLU A 34 11.27 -6.89 -4.19
C GLU A 34 12.38 -7.66 -3.47
N HIS A 35 13.48 -6.98 -3.17
CA HIS A 35 14.52 -7.49 -2.28
C HIS A 35 14.37 -6.79 -0.93
N ILE A 36 14.36 -7.58 0.13
CA ILE A 36 14.06 -7.14 1.49
C ILE A 36 15.22 -7.53 2.39
N LEU A 37 15.64 -6.58 3.23
CA LEU A 37 16.52 -6.81 4.36
C LEU A 37 15.86 -6.25 5.61
N ASP A 38 15.78 -7.03 6.68
CA ASP A 38 15.21 -6.58 7.94
C ASP A 38 16.24 -6.45 9.07
N HIS A 39 15.76 -5.99 10.23
CA HIS A 39 16.56 -5.82 11.44
C HIS A 39 17.23 -7.10 11.97
N ALA A 40 16.70 -8.28 11.64
CA ALA A 40 17.31 -9.56 11.99
C ALA A 40 18.44 -9.92 11.01
N LEU A 41 18.65 -9.09 9.98
CA LEU A 41 19.52 -9.32 8.83
C LEU A 41 19.04 -10.50 7.98
N ASP A 42 17.74 -10.80 8.04
CA ASP A 42 17.13 -11.79 7.17
C ASP A 42 16.94 -11.17 5.79
N PHE A 43 17.50 -11.85 4.79
CA PHE A 43 17.35 -11.47 3.39
C PHE A 43 16.21 -12.28 2.75
N LEU A 44 15.32 -11.57 2.07
CA LEU A 44 14.19 -12.17 1.36
C LEU A 44 14.03 -11.53 -0.01
N GLU A 45 13.95 -12.35 -1.04
CA GLU A 45 13.58 -11.94 -2.39
C GLU A 45 12.16 -12.40 -2.69
N LYS A 46 11.31 -11.50 -3.18
CA LYS A 46 9.95 -11.80 -3.63
C LYS A 46 9.77 -11.33 -5.06
N ALA A 47 9.36 -12.25 -5.92
CA ALA A 47 8.94 -11.93 -7.28
C ALA A 47 7.41 -11.98 -7.36
N THR A 48 6.81 -10.97 -7.96
CA THR A 48 5.38 -10.98 -8.28
C THR A 48 5.16 -10.45 -9.68
N GLY A 49 4.06 -10.82 -10.31
CA GLY A 49 3.68 -10.23 -11.58
C GLY A 49 2.21 -10.32 -11.87
N THR A 50 1.78 -9.45 -12.77
CA THR A 50 0.44 -9.42 -13.34
C THR A 50 0.57 -9.45 -14.86
N LEU A 51 -0.01 -10.47 -15.48
CA LEU A 51 -0.12 -10.59 -16.92
C LEU A 51 -1.58 -10.36 -17.33
N MET A 52 -1.80 -9.37 -18.18
CA MET A 52 -3.07 -9.09 -18.81
C MET A 52 -3.00 -9.52 -20.27
N LEU A 53 -3.98 -10.30 -20.70
CA LEU A 53 -4.10 -10.80 -22.06
C LEU A 53 -5.41 -10.32 -22.66
N ILE A 54 -5.35 -9.80 -23.89
CA ILE A 54 -6.52 -9.45 -24.67
C ILE A 54 -6.63 -10.41 -25.85
N TRP A 55 -7.82 -10.99 -26.00
CA TRP A 55 -8.12 -11.94 -27.05
C TRP A 55 -8.82 -11.25 -28.23
N GLN A 56 -8.84 -11.90 -29.39
CA GLN A 56 -9.51 -11.39 -30.60
C GLN A 56 -10.99 -11.03 -30.40
N ASP A 57 -11.70 -11.77 -29.55
CA ASP A 57 -13.10 -11.52 -29.18
C ASP A 57 -13.28 -10.35 -28.20
N LYS A 58 -12.19 -9.63 -27.87
CA LYS A 58 -12.14 -8.54 -26.88
C LYS A 58 -12.44 -9.00 -25.45
N SER A 59 -12.36 -10.28 -25.16
CA SER A 59 -12.32 -10.74 -23.76
C SER A 59 -10.93 -10.49 -23.16
N ILE A 60 -10.86 -10.44 -21.83
CA ILE A 60 -9.63 -10.15 -21.08
C ILE A 60 -9.37 -11.27 -20.08
N SER A 61 -8.13 -11.74 -20.00
CA SER A 61 -7.65 -12.58 -18.90
C SER A 61 -6.65 -11.79 -18.06
N SER A 62 -6.73 -11.88 -16.74
CA SER A 62 -5.78 -11.27 -15.80
C SER A 62 -5.22 -12.37 -14.89
N ILE A 63 -3.91 -12.54 -14.94
CA ILE A 63 -3.18 -13.59 -14.22
C ILE A 63 -2.23 -12.91 -13.24
N CYS A 64 -2.39 -13.19 -11.95
CA CYS A 64 -1.42 -12.81 -10.92
C CYS A 64 -0.56 -14.02 -10.57
N PHE A 65 0.74 -13.81 -10.40
CA PHE A 65 1.70 -14.86 -10.06
C PHE A 65 2.74 -14.34 -9.07
N THR A 66 3.20 -15.23 -8.19
CA THR A 66 4.19 -14.95 -7.13
C THR A 66 5.48 -15.74 -7.32
N ASP A 67 5.58 -16.46 -8.44
CA ASP A 67 6.69 -17.34 -8.78
C ASP A 67 6.96 -17.21 -10.30
N PRO A 68 8.21 -17.00 -10.75
CA PRO A 68 8.57 -17.06 -12.16
C PRO A 68 8.32 -18.43 -12.83
N ASP A 69 7.94 -19.48 -12.09
CA ASP A 69 7.54 -20.80 -12.60
C ASP A 69 6.32 -20.83 -13.55
N LEU A 70 5.80 -19.66 -13.96
CA LEU A 70 4.90 -19.53 -15.11
C LEU A 70 5.43 -20.19 -16.40
N LEU A 71 6.73 -20.45 -16.48
CA LEU A 71 7.43 -21.00 -17.63
C LEU A 71 7.87 -22.46 -17.48
N THR A 72 7.19 -23.24 -16.64
CA THR A 72 7.57 -24.64 -16.45
C THR A 72 7.24 -25.51 -17.69
N VAL A 73 8.32 -25.73 -18.47
CA VAL A 73 8.68 -26.86 -19.34
C VAL A 73 7.89 -27.11 -20.64
N ASP A 74 6.59 -26.81 -20.74
CA ASP A 74 5.78 -27.15 -21.95
C ASP A 74 5.11 -25.95 -22.67
N GLY A 75 5.64 -24.74 -22.49
CA GLY A 75 5.17 -23.51 -23.14
C GLY A 75 3.97 -22.85 -22.45
N LEU A 76 3.51 -21.73 -23.01
CA LEU A 76 2.45 -20.91 -22.38
C LEU A 76 1.10 -21.66 -22.27
N PRO A 77 0.46 -21.70 -21.08
CA PRO A 77 -0.83 -22.36 -20.87
C PRO A 77 -2.02 -21.51 -21.35
N LEU A 78 -1.97 -21.04 -22.60
CA LEU A 78 -2.96 -20.14 -23.20
C LEU A 78 -4.40 -20.66 -23.09
N ASP A 79 -4.60 -21.98 -23.19
CA ASP A 79 -5.91 -22.60 -23.09
C ASP A 79 -6.51 -22.44 -21.69
N LYS A 80 -5.70 -22.59 -20.64
CA LYS A 80 -6.13 -22.37 -19.25
C LYS A 80 -6.41 -20.89 -19.01
N TRP A 81 -5.51 -20.02 -19.44
CA TRP A 81 -5.68 -18.57 -19.25
C TRP A 81 -6.90 -18.02 -19.99
N ARG A 82 -7.23 -18.57 -21.16
CA ARG A 82 -8.42 -18.22 -21.93
C ARG A 82 -9.73 -18.60 -21.22
N GLN A 83 -9.74 -19.64 -20.39
CA GLN A 83 -10.92 -20.01 -19.59
C GLN A 83 -11.22 -18.99 -18.47
N LEU A 84 -10.24 -18.20 -18.06
CA LEU A 84 -10.37 -17.16 -17.03
C LEU A 84 -10.86 -15.80 -17.58
N ARG A 85 -11.36 -15.78 -18.82
CA ARG A 85 -11.72 -14.56 -19.52
C ARG A 85 -12.98 -13.90 -18.97
N PHE A 86 -12.99 -12.57 -18.97
CA PHE A 86 -14.17 -11.77 -18.68
C PHE A 86 -14.29 -10.60 -19.67
N PHE A 87 -15.48 -10.02 -19.78
CA PHE A 87 -15.74 -8.86 -20.64
C PHE A 87 -15.80 -7.58 -19.80
N ARG A 88 -14.95 -6.60 -20.11
CA ARG A 88 -15.03 -5.22 -19.57
C ARG A 88 -14.85 -4.21 -20.70
N PRO A 89 -15.95 -3.67 -21.29
CA PRO A 89 -15.89 -2.73 -22.41
C PRO A 89 -15.08 -1.45 -22.12
N GLU A 90 -15.07 -1.00 -20.86
CA GLU A 90 -14.37 0.21 -20.42
C GLU A 90 -12.83 0.07 -20.44
N LEU A 91 -12.32 -1.14 -20.20
CA LEU A 91 -10.89 -1.44 -20.13
C LEU A 91 -10.23 -1.35 -21.52
N HIS A 92 -10.97 -1.75 -22.57
CA HIS A 92 -10.53 -1.59 -23.96
C HIS A 92 -10.33 -0.13 -24.33
N ARG A 93 -11.20 0.76 -23.85
CA ARG A 93 -11.02 2.21 -24.05
C ARG A 93 -9.79 2.71 -23.33
N LEU A 94 -9.53 2.28 -22.09
CA LEU A 94 -8.33 2.69 -21.35
C LEU A 94 -7.06 2.27 -22.09
N LEU A 95 -6.99 1.04 -22.60
CA LEU A 95 -5.81 0.53 -23.32
C LEU A 95 -5.61 1.16 -24.71
N GLN A 96 -6.66 1.68 -25.35
CA GLN A 96 -6.58 2.41 -26.63
C GLN A 96 -6.35 3.92 -26.47
N THR A 97 -6.77 4.50 -25.34
CA THR A 97 -6.72 5.94 -25.09
C THR A 97 -5.48 6.32 -24.28
N GLU A 98 -4.90 5.37 -23.55
CA GLU A 98 -3.65 5.54 -22.86
C GLU A 98 -2.46 5.20 -23.79
N GLN A 99 -2.04 6.20 -24.58
CA GLN A 99 -0.65 6.63 -24.37
C GLN A 99 -0.59 6.99 -22.88
N MET A 100 -0.33 5.99 -22.02
CA MET A 100 -0.39 6.16 -20.56
C MET A 100 0.32 7.45 -20.26
N SER A 101 -0.45 8.43 -19.77
CA SER A 101 0.13 9.72 -19.41
C SER A 101 1.33 9.36 -18.56
N ILE A 102 2.50 9.80 -19.03
CA ILE A 102 3.76 9.67 -18.31
C ILE A 102 3.56 10.55 -17.09
N SER A 103 2.84 10.05 -16.10
CA SER A 103 2.95 10.55 -14.75
C SER A 103 4.41 10.27 -14.45
N PRO A 104 5.26 11.30 -14.31
CA PRO A 104 6.64 11.06 -13.93
C PRO A 104 6.56 10.32 -12.61
N SER A 105 6.84 9.01 -12.63
CA SER A 105 7.21 8.29 -11.43
C SER A 105 8.49 8.99 -11.01
N VAL A 106 8.41 9.95 -10.08
CA VAL A 106 9.59 10.50 -9.47
C VAL A 106 10.35 9.29 -8.95
N PRO A 107 11.54 8.95 -9.49
CA PRO A 107 12.24 7.76 -9.08
C PRO A 107 12.67 7.99 -7.64
N LEU A 108 11.88 7.45 -6.72
CA LEU A 108 12.12 7.46 -5.29
C LEU A 108 13.09 6.31 -4.99
N PHE A 109 14.31 6.44 -5.49
CA PHE A 109 15.38 5.47 -5.37
C PHE A 109 16.55 6.09 -4.60
N ASP A 110 16.90 5.48 -3.48
CA ASP A 110 18.05 5.81 -2.65
C ASP A 110 19.13 4.74 -2.83
N PRO A 111 20.25 5.05 -3.52
CA PRO A 111 21.34 4.10 -3.73
C PRO A 111 21.89 3.54 -2.41
N ALA A 112 21.86 4.30 -1.32
CA ALA A 112 22.36 3.83 -0.02
C ALA A 112 21.52 2.66 0.51
N ILE A 113 20.19 2.71 0.35
CA ILE A 113 19.31 1.60 0.72
C ILE A 113 19.65 0.37 -0.12
N LYS A 114 19.79 0.52 -1.43
CA LYS A 114 20.16 -0.62 -2.29
C LYS A 114 21.49 -1.24 -1.85
N THR A 115 22.53 -0.43 -1.64
CA THR A 115 23.83 -0.92 -1.18
C THR A 115 23.72 -1.66 0.16
N ILE A 116 22.89 -1.17 1.09
CA ILE A 116 22.66 -1.86 2.36
C ILE A 116 21.98 -3.21 2.15
N VAL A 117 20.94 -3.26 1.32
CA VAL A 117 20.22 -4.52 1.03
C VAL A 117 21.15 -5.52 0.32
N ASP A 118 21.98 -5.07 -0.62
CA ASP A 118 22.90 -5.94 -1.37
C ASP A 118 24.07 -6.46 -0.53
N CYS A 119 24.66 -5.61 0.31
CA CYS A 119 25.95 -5.88 0.96
C CYS A 119 25.83 -6.19 2.46
N GLY A 120 24.64 -6.03 3.05
CA GLY A 120 24.37 -6.26 4.45
C GLY A 120 25.00 -5.30 5.49
N PRO A 121 25.58 -4.11 5.19
CA PRO A 121 26.01 -3.21 6.26
C PRO A 121 24.79 -2.72 7.04
N GLN A 122 24.82 -2.84 8.36
CA GLN A 122 23.72 -2.38 9.20
C GLN A 122 23.55 -0.85 9.09
N PRO A 123 22.33 -0.34 8.81
CA PRO A 123 22.08 1.10 8.81
C PRO A 123 22.22 1.67 10.23
N PHE A 124 22.63 2.93 10.35
CA PHE A 124 22.66 3.62 11.64
C PHE A 124 21.23 3.97 12.10
N ILE A 125 20.58 3.02 12.76
CA ILE A 125 19.22 3.15 13.31
C ILE A 125 19.28 2.91 14.83
N ALA A 126 18.50 3.67 15.59
CA ALA A 126 18.46 3.54 17.04
C ALA A 126 17.87 2.18 17.45
N THR A 127 18.43 1.55 18.50
CA THR A 127 18.14 0.15 18.89
C THR A 127 16.70 -0.13 19.34
N HIS A 128 15.93 0.90 19.67
CA HIS A 128 14.52 0.79 20.04
C HIS A 128 13.57 0.81 18.84
N PHE A 129 14.11 0.82 17.62
CA PHE A 129 13.38 0.62 16.38
C PHE A 129 13.79 -0.69 15.72
N SER A 130 12.80 -1.48 15.31
CA SER A 130 12.96 -2.44 14.24
C SER A 130 12.93 -1.69 12.90
N TRP A 131 13.55 -2.27 11.90
CA TRP A 131 13.62 -1.70 10.56
C TRP A 131 13.50 -2.77 9.49
N ARG A 132 12.98 -2.35 8.34
CA ARG A 132 12.90 -3.13 7.11
C ARG A 132 13.23 -2.23 5.95
N LEU A 133 14.29 -2.58 5.24
CA LEU A 133 14.72 -1.94 4.01
C LEU A 133 14.30 -2.80 2.84
N SER A 134 13.89 -2.17 1.75
CA SER A 134 13.58 -2.86 0.52
C SER A 134 13.98 -2.03 -0.69
N TYR A 135 14.36 -2.71 -1.76
CA TYR A 135 14.37 -2.13 -3.09
C TYR A 135 13.57 -3.02 -4.03
N THR A 136 12.81 -2.39 -4.91
CA THR A 136 11.95 -3.04 -5.87
C THR A 136 12.35 -2.64 -7.28
N THR A 137 12.52 -3.63 -8.15
CA THR A 137 12.64 -3.42 -9.59
C THR A 137 11.34 -3.85 -10.25
N ARG A 138 10.71 -2.91 -10.97
CA ARG A 138 9.47 -3.13 -11.71
C ARG A 138 9.71 -3.05 -13.20
N THR A 139 9.40 -4.12 -13.91
CA THR A 139 9.45 -4.19 -15.37
C THR A 139 8.04 -4.17 -15.93
N VAL A 140 7.75 -3.21 -16.79
CA VAL A 140 6.46 -3.08 -17.49
C VAL A 140 6.70 -3.28 -18.99
N VAL A 141 5.97 -4.22 -19.59
CA VAL A 141 6.10 -4.57 -21.00
C VAL A 141 4.73 -4.72 -21.65
N ASP A 142 4.58 -4.29 -22.89
CA ASP A 142 3.39 -4.60 -23.68
C ASP A 142 3.72 -5.09 -25.10
N SER A 143 2.70 -5.60 -25.78
CA SER A 143 2.83 -6.11 -27.15
C SER A 143 3.10 -5.03 -28.21
N LEU A 144 2.95 -3.74 -27.89
CA LEU A 144 3.22 -2.62 -28.80
C LEU A 144 4.67 -2.14 -28.70
N GLY A 145 5.50 -2.80 -27.90
CA GLY A 145 6.92 -2.48 -27.76
C GLY A 145 7.23 -1.52 -26.61
N LEU A 146 6.27 -1.26 -25.70
CA LEU A 146 6.61 -0.61 -24.44
C LEU A 146 7.55 -1.52 -23.66
N TYR A 147 8.68 -0.97 -23.23
CA TYR A 147 9.54 -1.56 -22.21
C TYR A 147 9.94 -0.45 -21.24
N ARG A 148 9.54 -0.59 -19.98
CA ARG A 148 9.91 0.34 -18.90
C ARG A 148 10.45 -0.45 -17.72
N GLU A 149 11.55 0.02 -17.17
CA GLU A 149 12.10 -0.48 -15.92
C GLU A 149 12.10 0.65 -14.90
N GLU A 150 11.54 0.41 -13.73
CA GLU A 150 11.44 1.35 -12.63
C GLU A 150 12.10 0.76 -11.39
N GLN A 151 12.72 1.62 -10.61
CA GLN A 151 13.30 1.24 -9.33
C GLN A 151 12.73 2.11 -8.22
N ARG A 152 12.48 1.46 -7.08
CA ARG A 152 11.97 2.08 -5.87
C ARG A 152 12.75 1.55 -4.68
N THR A 153 12.97 2.40 -3.69
CA THR A 153 13.42 1.97 -2.37
C THR A 153 12.39 2.33 -1.33
N ILE A 154 12.33 1.55 -0.25
CA ILE A 154 11.52 1.86 0.92
C ILE A 154 12.32 1.46 2.16
N ALA A 155 12.42 2.39 3.11
CA ALA A 155 12.84 2.15 4.46
C ALA A 155 11.65 2.33 5.39
N ASN A 156 11.37 1.27 6.16
CA ASN A 156 10.34 1.26 7.20
C ASN A 156 11.04 1.09 8.55
N LEU A 157 10.72 1.96 9.50
CA LEU A 157 11.12 1.86 10.90
C LEU A 157 9.85 1.75 11.74
N GLN A 158 9.84 0.85 12.72
CA GLN A 158 8.74 0.69 13.67
C GLN A 158 9.32 0.56 15.08
N ALA A 159 8.64 1.09 16.08
CA ALA A 159 9.05 0.89 17.47
C ALA A 159 9.12 -0.62 17.78
N SER A 160 10.22 -1.08 18.37
CA SER A 160 10.38 -2.49 18.74
C SER A 160 9.37 -2.91 19.81
N ASN A 161 8.89 -1.96 20.63
CA ASN A 161 7.78 -2.19 21.53
C ASN A 161 6.45 -1.98 20.77
N PRO A 162 5.62 -3.04 20.58
CA PRO A 162 4.38 -2.93 19.82
C PRO A 162 3.33 -2.02 20.46
N THR A 163 3.45 -1.68 21.76
CA THR A 163 2.52 -0.75 22.42
C THR A 163 2.80 0.72 22.08
N VAL A 164 3.89 1.01 21.38
CA VAL A 164 4.28 2.37 20.98
C VAL A 164 3.98 2.57 19.49
N PRO A 165 3.02 3.44 19.10
CA PRO A 165 2.65 3.62 17.70
C PRO A 165 3.52 4.65 16.99
N VAL A 166 4.84 4.41 17.03
CA VAL A 166 5.81 5.18 16.27
C VAL A 166 6.25 4.33 15.10
N SER A 167 5.91 4.80 13.90
CA SER A 167 6.37 4.26 12.63
C SER A 167 6.89 5.38 11.75
N TRP A 168 7.81 5.01 10.86
CA TRP A 168 8.36 5.88 9.84
C TRP A 168 8.51 5.08 8.54
N SER A 169 8.02 5.61 7.43
CA SER A 169 8.17 5.02 6.10
C SER A 169 8.60 6.08 5.11
N SER A 170 9.67 5.82 4.35
CA SER A 170 10.16 6.73 3.32
C SER A 170 10.95 5.98 2.25
N SER A 171 11.22 6.64 1.13
CA SER A 171 12.06 6.08 0.07
C SER A 171 13.56 6.24 0.29
N ARG A 172 13.95 7.00 1.31
CA ARG A 172 15.35 7.22 1.70
C ARG A 172 15.59 6.73 3.11
N LEU A 173 16.82 6.78 3.60
CA LEU A 173 17.10 6.62 5.04
C LEU A 173 16.69 7.87 5.84
N PRO A 174 16.36 7.73 7.13
CA PRO A 174 16.03 8.86 7.98
C PRO A 174 17.28 9.71 8.23
N THR A 175 17.13 11.03 8.17
CA THR A 175 18.18 11.97 8.56
C THR A 175 18.41 11.92 10.07
N SER A 176 19.56 12.42 10.54
CA SER A 176 19.84 12.55 11.97
C SER A 176 18.79 13.39 12.73
N ALA A 177 18.19 14.39 12.06
CA ALA A 177 17.12 15.20 12.65
C ALA A 177 15.81 14.41 12.80
N GLU A 178 15.44 13.63 11.78
CA GLU A 178 14.28 12.74 11.84
C GLU A 178 14.48 11.63 12.88
N MET A 179 15.66 11.02 12.94
CA MET A 179 15.98 10.03 13.97
C MET A 179 15.88 10.60 15.39
N LYS A 180 16.36 11.84 15.60
CA LYS A 180 16.19 12.55 16.89
C LYS A 180 14.71 12.77 17.21
N TYR A 181 13.91 13.19 16.22
CA TYR A 181 12.47 13.37 16.39
C TYR A 181 11.77 12.06 16.75
N LEU A 182 12.02 10.99 15.99
CA LEU A 182 11.43 9.67 16.21
C LEU A 182 11.79 9.13 17.60
N SER A 183 13.05 9.28 18.02
CA SER A 183 13.48 8.87 19.37
C SER A 183 12.79 9.67 20.46
N ALA A 184 12.63 10.99 20.28
CA ALA A 184 11.91 11.84 21.22
C ALA A 184 10.41 11.53 21.25
N GLU A 185 9.82 11.12 20.12
CA GLU A 185 8.44 10.67 20.05
C GLU A 185 8.23 9.32 20.73
N HIS A 186 9.12 8.37 20.48
CA HIS A 186 9.13 7.08 21.17
C HIS A 186 9.21 7.28 22.70
N ALA A 187 10.14 8.11 23.17
CA ALA A 187 10.25 8.45 24.60
C ALA A 187 9.00 9.13 25.16
N TRP A 188 8.35 10.01 24.39
CA TRP A 188 7.10 10.67 24.79
C TRP A 188 5.94 9.68 24.93
N TYR A 189 5.83 8.68 24.06
CA TYR A 189 4.84 7.60 24.21
C TYR A 189 5.13 6.74 25.42
N LEU A 190 6.39 6.29 25.59
CA LEU A 190 6.80 5.49 26.74
C LEU A 190 6.50 6.19 28.07
N GLY A 191 6.73 7.50 28.16
CA GLY A 191 6.42 8.28 29.36
C GLY A 191 4.93 8.37 29.70
N GLN A 192 4.04 8.05 28.76
CA GLN A 192 2.58 8.04 28.98
C GLN A 192 2.01 6.64 29.25
N LEU A 193 2.72 5.57 28.91
CA LEU A 193 2.24 4.20 29.11
C LEU A 193 1.90 3.85 30.57
N PRO A 194 2.64 4.29 31.60
CA PRO A 194 2.30 3.95 32.99
C PRO A 194 0.90 4.44 33.43
N ASP A 195 0.41 5.52 32.82
CA ASP A 195 -0.91 6.10 33.11
C ASP A 195 -2.01 5.59 32.15
N ALA A 196 -1.64 4.77 31.17
CA ALA A 196 -2.54 4.27 30.15
C ALA A 196 -2.95 2.82 30.43
N THR A 197 -4.23 2.51 30.26
CA THR A 197 -4.74 1.14 30.42
C THR A 197 -4.69 0.39 29.10
N GLU A 198 -4.16 -0.84 29.11
CA GLU A 198 -4.26 -1.76 27.99
C GLU A 198 -5.62 -2.48 28.00
N GLY A 199 -6.24 -2.65 26.83
CA GLY A 199 -7.42 -3.48 26.69
C GLY A 199 -8.26 -3.12 25.46
N GLU A 200 -9.50 -3.56 25.47
CA GLU A 200 -10.44 -3.23 24.40
C GLU A 200 -10.72 -1.72 24.35
N VAL A 201 -10.57 -1.15 23.16
CA VAL A 201 -10.82 0.26 22.88
C VAL A 201 -12.19 0.41 22.24
N LEU A 202 -13.14 0.86 23.06
CA LEU A 202 -14.42 1.37 22.58
C LEU A 202 -14.21 2.80 22.08
N VAL A 203 -14.64 3.09 20.85
CA VAL A 203 -14.56 4.42 20.26
C VAL A 203 -15.86 5.19 20.60
N PRO A 204 -15.81 6.22 21.46
CA PRO A 204 -17.02 6.97 21.78
C PRO A 204 -17.52 7.77 20.58
N ALA A 205 -18.84 7.86 20.42
CA ALA A 205 -19.51 8.52 19.29
C ALA A 205 -19.12 10.00 19.06
N GLN A 206 -18.54 10.69 20.05
CA GLN A 206 -18.11 12.10 19.95
C GLN A 206 -16.60 12.26 19.75
N SER A 207 -15.86 11.16 19.55
CA SER A 207 -14.40 11.24 19.40
C SER A 207 -13.97 11.59 17.99
N ALA A 208 -12.94 12.42 17.88
CA ALA A 208 -12.25 12.65 16.62
C ALA A 208 -11.40 11.40 16.28
N VAL A 209 -11.66 10.74 15.14
CA VAL A 209 -10.94 9.53 14.75
C VAL A 209 -9.97 9.83 13.60
N LEU A 210 -8.71 9.49 13.81
CA LEU A 210 -7.63 9.64 12.84
C LEU A 210 -7.10 8.28 12.40
N LEU A 211 -7.15 8.02 11.10
CA LEU A 211 -6.46 6.88 10.49
C LEU A 211 -5.04 7.28 10.08
N ALA A 212 -4.05 6.48 10.49
CA ALA A 212 -2.73 6.54 9.88
C ALA A 212 -2.82 6.26 8.36
N PRO A 213 -1.86 6.73 7.55
CA PRO A 213 -1.84 6.45 6.11
C PRO A 213 -1.95 4.94 5.78
N ASP A 214 -1.22 4.09 6.51
CA ASP A 214 -1.23 2.64 6.26
C ASP A 214 -2.57 1.99 6.64
N ALA A 215 -3.19 2.45 7.73
CA ALA A 215 -4.53 2.04 8.14
C ALA A 215 -5.57 2.46 7.09
N LEU A 216 -5.49 3.70 6.60
CA LEU A 216 -6.35 4.20 5.54
C LEU A 216 -6.17 3.40 4.24
N HIS A 217 -4.92 3.14 3.85
CA HIS A 217 -4.61 2.34 2.67
C HIS A 217 -5.22 0.95 2.79
N SER A 218 -5.07 0.30 3.94
CA SER A 218 -5.66 -1.02 4.21
C SER A 218 -7.19 -1.00 4.12
N ALA A 219 -7.84 0.05 4.64
CA ALA A 219 -9.29 0.23 4.54
C ALA A 219 -9.78 0.40 3.09
N LEU A 220 -9.01 1.11 2.25
CA LEU A 220 -9.38 1.39 0.86
C LEU A 220 -8.99 0.26 -0.11
N TYR A 221 -8.04 -0.60 0.26
CA TYR A 221 -7.48 -1.63 -0.59
C TYR A 221 -8.51 -2.59 -1.21
N PRO A 222 -9.49 -3.14 -0.47
CA PRO A 222 -10.53 -3.98 -1.05
C PRO A 222 -11.36 -3.23 -2.11
N CYS A 223 -11.59 -1.94 -1.92
CA CYS A 223 -12.34 -1.10 -2.86
C CYS A 223 -11.55 -0.76 -4.13
N TRP A 224 -10.22 -0.63 -4.04
CA TRP A 224 -9.36 -0.53 -5.23
C TRP A 224 -9.37 -1.80 -6.05
N HIS A 225 -9.23 -2.97 -5.40
CA HIS A 225 -9.29 -4.26 -6.09
C HIS A 225 -10.63 -4.51 -6.78
N ALA A 226 -11.72 -4.14 -6.12
CA ALA A 226 -13.05 -4.18 -6.72
C ALA A 226 -13.29 -3.10 -7.79
N ARG A 227 -12.32 -2.18 -8.01
CA ARG A 227 -12.42 -1.00 -8.89
C ARG A 227 -13.65 -0.13 -8.63
N LEU A 228 -14.00 0.01 -7.35
CA LEU A 228 -15.14 0.81 -6.90
C LEU A 228 -14.79 2.30 -6.74
N LEU A 229 -13.50 2.63 -6.81
CA LEU A 229 -13.00 3.99 -6.69
C LEU A 229 -12.77 4.61 -8.07
N PRO A 230 -12.96 5.94 -8.22
CA PRO A 230 -12.73 6.63 -9.49
C PRO A 230 -11.31 6.40 -10.01
N ALA A 231 -11.14 6.31 -11.34
CA ALA A 231 -9.84 6.07 -11.99
C ALA A 231 -8.73 7.07 -11.61
N ASN A 232 -9.09 8.22 -11.05
CA ASN A 232 -8.16 9.28 -10.64
C ASN A 232 -7.62 9.09 -9.20
N PHE A 233 -7.98 8.00 -8.53
CA PHE A 233 -7.52 7.72 -7.17
C PHE A 233 -6.26 6.83 -7.21
N CYS A 234 -5.09 7.42 -6.94
CA CYS A 234 -3.82 6.70 -6.87
C CYS A 234 -3.44 6.42 -5.40
N PRO A 235 -3.24 5.16 -5.00
CA PRO A 235 -2.83 4.78 -3.64
C PRO A 235 -1.50 5.40 -3.23
N ASP A 236 -0.56 5.49 -4.18
CA ASP A 236 0.82 5.92 -3.94
C ASP A 236 0.97 7.44 -3.83
N THR A 237 -0.05 8.23 -4.18
CA THR A 237 0.06 9.69 -4.12
C THR A 237 -0.86 10.36 -3.12
N THR A 238 -1.91 9.71 -2.60
CA THR A 238 -2.92 10.20 -1.61
C THR A 238 -2.91 11.72 -1.33
N HIS A 239 -2.94 12.53 -2.39
CA HIS A 239 -3.01 13.98 -2.30
C HIS A 239 -4.50 14.31 -2.17
N TRP A 240 -5.03 14.10 -0.97
CA TRP A 240 -6.38 14.54 -0.64
C TRP A 240 -6.39 16.07 -0.64
N LYS A 241 -7.30 16.68 -1.40
CA LYS A 241 -7.54 18.13 -1.31
C LYS A 241 -8.08 18.43 0.09
N SER A 242 -7.20 18.89 0.96
CA SER A 242 -7.52 19.20 2.35
C SER A 242 -8.04 20.62 2.50
N SER A 243 -9.00 20.82 3.39
CA SER A 243 -9.46 22.15 3.82
C SER A 243 -8.51 22.82 4.82
N GLY A 244 -7.54 22.08 5.36
CA GLY A 244 -6.50 22.56 6.25
C GLY A 244 -5.53 21.45 6.67
N GLU A 245 -4.36 21.85 7.17
CA GLU A 245 -3.27 20.96 7.62
C GLU A 245 -3.00 21.21 9.11
N LYS A 246 -2.90 20.15 9.92
CA LYS A 246 -2.46 20.23 11.32
C LYS A 246 -1.32 19.25 11.60
N MET A 247 -0.43 19.63 12.51
CA MET A 247 0.57 18.71 13.07
C MET A 247 -0.10 17.76 14.07
N PHE A 248 0.25 16.47 14.01
CA PHE A 248 -0.35 15.41 14.82
C PHE A 248 -0.47 15.74 16.32
N ARG A 249 0.61 16.24 16.94
CA ARG A 249 0.61 16.58 18.38
C ARG A 249 -0.27 17.77 18.72
N ASP A 250 -0.34 18.76 17.83
CA ASP A 250 -1.16 19.95 18.05
C ASP A 250 -2.64 19.61 17.91
N TRP A 251 -2.97 18.75 16.94
CA TRP A 251 -4.30 18.16 16.83
C TRP A 251 -4.69 17.37 18.08
N LEU A 252 -3.84 16.45 18.56
CA LEU A 252 -4.12 15.68 19.78
C LEU A 252 -4.43 16.57 21.00
N ARG A 253 -3.82 17.75 21.09
CA ARG A 253 -4.06 18.71 22.18
C ARG A 253 -5.32 19.56 21.97
N SER A 254 -5.73 19.78 20.71
CA SER A 254 -6.94 20.55 20.40
C SER A 254 -8.22 19.76 20.65
N GLU A 255 -8.14 18.44 20.61
CA GLU A 255 -9.30 17.57 20.83
C GLU A 255 -9.49 17.24 22.31
N GLN A 256 -10.73 17.34 22.79
CA GLN A 256 -11.10 16.84 24.13
C GLN A 256 -10.83 15.34 24.23
N GLN A 257 -11.20 14.62 23.17
CA GLN A 257 -10.96 13.19 23.01
C GLN A 257 -10.65 12.86 21.55
N ALA A 258 -9.53 12.17 21.34
CA ALA A 258 -9.07 11.72 20.05
C ALA A 258 -8.80 10.21 20.07
N VAL A 259 -9.15 9.53 18.98
CA VAL A 259 -8.78 8.14 18.74
C VAL A 259 -7.86 8.09 17.54
N PHE A 260 -6.66 7.58 17.74
CA PHE A 260 -5.71 7.31 16.67
C PHE A 260 -5.68 5.82 16.38
N ILE A 261 -5.87 5.44 15.12
CA ILE A 261 -5.80 4.06 14.66
C ILE A 261 -4.55 3.93 13.79
N SER A 262 -3.56 3.20 14.29
CA SER A 262 -2.26 3.07 13.63
C SER A 262 -2.26 2.02 12.54
N GLU A 263 -3.03 0.94 12.74
CA GLU A 263 -3.07 -0.24 11.88
C GLU A 263 -4.52 -0.74 11.78
N LEU A 264 -4.91 -1.24 10.61
CA LEU A 264 -6.20 -1.86 10.37
C LEU A 264 -6.01 -3.20 9.65
N THR A 265 -6.64 -4.23 10.19
CA THR A 265 -6.89 -5.49 9.50
C THR A 265 -8.33 -5.47 9.01
N VAL A 266 -8.49 -5.60 7.70
CA VAL A 266 -9.80 -5.56 7.06
C VAL A 266 -10.24 -6.97 6.73
N THR A 267 -11.42 -7.34 7.23
CA THR A 267 -12.08 -8.55 6.74
C THR A 267 -12.66 -8.23 5.37
N PRO A 268 -12.36 -8.99 4.30
CA PRO A 268 -12.91 -8.72 2.97
C PRO A 268 -14.43 -8.68 3.05
N ALA A 269 -15.05 -7.54 2.73
CA ALA A 269 -16.51 -7.48 2.58
C ALA A 269 -16.91 -8.30 1.36
N ALA A 270 -18.04 -9.01 1.46
CA ALA A 270 -18.61 -9.73 0.33
C ALA A 270 -19.13 -8.78 -0.76
N LYS A 271 -19.46 -7.52 -0.42
CA LYS A 271 -20.04 -6.52 -1.34
C LYS A 271 -19.61 -5.09 -1.05
N ALA A 272 -19.59 -4.27 -2.11
CA ALA A 272 -19.21 -2.85 -2.12
C ALA A 272 -19.94 -1.91 -1.13
N ASN A 273 -21.16 -2.28 -0.71
CA ASN A 273 -22.05 -1.45 0.10
C ASN A 273 -22.25 -2.00 1.53
N GLU A 274 -21.56 -3.08 1.87
CA GLU A 274 -21.61 -3.63 3.22
C GLU A 274 -20.54 -2.94 4.08
N PRO A 275 -20.82 -2.69 5.38
CA PRO A 275 -19.82 -2.16 6.28
C PRO A 275 -18.61 -3.08 6.32
N LEU A 276 -17.41 -2.51 6.23
CA LEU A 276 -16.18 -3.24 6.50
C LEU A 276 -16.02 -3.36 8.01
N PHE A 277 -16.06 -4.58 8.51
CA PHE A 277 -15.62 -4.87 9.87
C PHE A 277 -14.10 -4.88 9.89
N VAL A 278 -13.53 -3.93 10.62
CA VAL A 278 -12.10 -3.79 10.77
C VAL A 278 -11.70 -3.96 12.22
N ALA A 279 -10.62 -4.70 12.44
CA ALA A 279 -9.95 -4.75 13.73
C ALA A 279 -8.67 -3.94 13.61
N GLY A 280 -8.42 -3.06 14.58
CA GLY A 280 -7.27 -2.16 14.52
C GLY A 280 -6.61 -1.95 15.86
N ARG A 281 -5.34 -1.55 15.83
CA ARG A 281 -4.67 -1.05 17.03
C ARG A 281 -5.02 0.43 17.21
N ALA A 282 -5.67 0.74 18.32
CA ALA A 282 -6.18 2.06 18.63
C ALA A 282 -5.58 2.64 19.91
N TYR A 283 -5.48 3.96 19.92
CA TYR A 283 -4.91 4.77 21.00
C TYR A 283 -5.86 5.90 21.31
N VAL A 284 -6.35 5.94 22.54
CA VAL A 284 -7.28 6.97 23.01
C VAL A 284 -6.50 8.02 23.76
N PHE A 285 -6.60 9.25 23.27
CA PHE A 285 -6.03 10.43 23.89
C PHE A 285 -7.13 11.30 24.47
N GLN A 286 -6.86 11.87 25.64
CA GLN A 286 -7.69 12.91 26.25
C GLN A 286 -6.80 14.14 26.52
N HIS A 287 -7.13 15.26 25.90
CA HIS A 287 -6.33 16.50 25.96
C HIS A 287 -4.84 16.24 25.66
N GLY A 288 -4.57 15.47 24.61
CA GLY A 288 -3.23 15.10 24.17
C GLY A 288 -2.49 14.08 25.04
N ARG A 289 -3.11 13.51 26.08
CA ARG A 289 -2.51 12.44 26.91
C ARG A 289 -3.10 11.08 26.57
N LEU A 290 -2.25 10.09 26.34
CA LEU A 290 -2.67 8.70 26.15
C LEU A 290 -3.34 8.18 27.43
N ARG A 291 -4.54 7.61 27.30
CA ARG A 291 -5.34 7.07 28.41
C ARG A 291 -5.64 5.59 28.26
N ARG A 292 -5.79 5.12 27.03
CA ARG A 292 -6.08 3.73 26.73
C ARG A 292 -5.44 3.34 25.41
N TYR A 293 -4.99 2.10 25.31
CA TYR A 293 -4.54 1.53 24.05
C TYR A 293 -4.94 0.05 23.97
N GLY A 294 -5.01 -0.47 22.75
CA GLY A 294 -5.26 -1.88 22.50
C GLY A 294 -6.01 -2.09 21.20
N ILE A 295 -6.83 -3.13 21.13
CA ILE A 295 -7.57 -3.48 19.92
C ILE A 295 -8.95 -2.83 19.95
N THR A 296 -9.37 -2.30 18.80
CA THR A 296 -10.73 -1.82 18.55
C THR A 296 -11.32 -2.59 17.37
N THR A 297 -12.62 -2.84 17.40
CA THR A 297 -13.39 -3.26 16.23
C THR A 297 -14.29 -2.13 15.77
N LEU A 298 -14.28 -1.85 14.48
CA LEU A 298 -15.04 -0.75 13.88
C LEU A 298 -15.79 -1.26 12.66
N SER A 299 -16.96 -0.67 12.44
CA SER A 299 -17.74 -0.83 11.21
C SER A 299 -17.51 0.40 10.33
N LEU A 300 -16.85 0.19 9.19
CA LEU A 300 -16.45 1.23 8.25
C LEU A 300 -17.35 1.27 7.01
N GLN A 301 -18.01 2.39 6.78
CA GLN A 301 -18.70 2.65 5.52
C GLN A 301 -17.75 3.40 4.56
N ILE A 302 -17.09 2.67 3.66
CA ILE A 302 -16.08 3.28 2.76
C ILE A 302 -16.65 4.40 1.90
N HIS A 303 -17.89 4.27 1.45
CA HIS A 303 -18.53 5.32 0.66
C HIS A 303 -18.70 6.62 1.45
N GLU A 304 -18.89 6.58 2.78
CA GLU A 304 -18.95 7.77 3.64
C GLU A 304 -17.55 8.35 3.86
N LEU A 305 -16.54 7.51 4.05
CA LEU A 305 -15.14 7.94 4.15
C LEU A 305 -14.71 8.72 2.89
N VAL A 306 -15.04 8.19 1.71
CA VAL A 306 -14.72 8.80 0.41
C VAL A 306 -15.60 10.03 0.13
N ARG A 307 -16.87 10.02 0.56
CA ARG A 307 -17.80 11.16 0.40
C ARG A 307 -17.61 12.26 1.43
N SER A 308 -16.84 12.04 2.50
CA SER A 308 -16.54 13.10 3.46
C SER A 308 -15.80 14.22 2.73
N LEU A 309 -16.53 15.30 2.41
CA LEU A 309 -16.17 16.24 1.35
C LEU A 309 -14.91 17.07 1.66
N GLN A 310 -14.38 17.02 2.88
CA GLN A 310 -13.22 17.80 3.32
C GLN A 310 -12.46 17.13 4.47
N PRO A 311 -11.61 16.14 4.18
CA PRO A 311 -10.70 15.59 5.16
C PRO A 311 -9.72 16.65 5.65
N ILE A 312 -9.60 16.84 6.97
CA ILE A 312 -8.45 17.54 7.55
C ILE A 312 -7.25 16.61 7.43
N THR A 313 -6.19 17.07 6.78
CA THR A 313 -4.96 16.30 6.67
C THR A 313 -4.14 16.50 7.94
N ILE A 314 -3.80 15.40 8.58
CA ILE A 314 -2.89 15.41 9.72
C ILE A 314 -1.52 14.97 9.24
N ARG A 315 -0.51 15.80 9.50
CA ARG A 315 0.88 15.49 9.19
C ARG A 315 1.63 15.05 10.44
N LYS A 316 2.50 14.07 10.22
CA LYS A 316 3.41 13.51 11.22
C LYS A 316 4.72 13.19 10.52
N ILE A 317 5.85 13.52 11.15
CA ILE A 317 7.14 13.09 10.63
C ILE A 317 7.18 11.56 10.66
N GLY A 318 7.51 10.97 9.51
CA GLY A 318 7.51 9.52 9.29
C GLY A 318 6.26 8.94 8.64
N TRP A 319 5.25 9.74 8.37
CA TRP A 319 4.16 9.30 7.51
C TRP A 319 4.51 9.48 6.03
N ASN A 320 4.35 8.40 5.26
CA ASN A 320 4.36 8.46 3.81
C ASN A 320 2.96 8.84 3.32
N GLY A 321 2.64 10.13 3.38
CA GLY A 321 1.32 10.68 3.09
C GLY A 321 0.69 11.39 4.28
N ASN A 322 -0.62 11.63 4.21
CA ASN A 322 -1.37 12.31 5.26
C ASN A 322 -2.31 11.33 5.98
N GLY A 323 -2.43 11.47 7.30
CA GLY A 323 -3.52 10.83 8.03
C GLY A 323 -4.83 11.55 7.73
N VAL A 324 -5.92 10.80 7.72
CA VAL A 324 -7.26 11.31 7.42
C VAL A 324 -8.10 11.32 8.67
N LEU A 325 -8.55 12.52 9.04
CA LEU A 325 -9.56 12.70 10.06
C LEU A 325 -10.93 12.34 9.49
N SER A 326 -11.66 11.45 10.16
CA SER A 326 -13.08 11.24 9.90
C SER A 326 -13.87 11.46 11.18
N THR A 327 -14.93 12.26 11.05
CA THR A 327 -15.88 12.59 12.12
C THR A 327 -17.06 11.60 12.18
N LEU A 328 -17.09 10.61 11.28
CA LEU A 328 -18.26 9.75 11.03
C LEU A 328 -18.05 8.31 11.52
N TRP A 329 -17.62 8.13 12.77
CA TRP A 329 -17.51 6.80 13.37
C TRP A 329 -18.60 6.64 14.42
N GLN A 330 -19.77 6.20 13.98
CA GLN A 330 -20.80 5.72 14.90
C GLN A 330 -20.52 4.25 15.24
N SER A 331 -20.31 3.94 16.51
CA SER A 331 -20.73 2.64 17.03
C SER A 331 -20.87 2.67 18.56
N PRO A 332 -21.72 1.81 19.15
CA PRO A 332 -21.60 0.37 18.93
C PRO A 332 -22.89 -0.35 18.53
N ILE A 333 -22.68 -1.56 18.00
CA ILE A 333 -23.59 -2.71 18.14
C ILE A 333 -23.71 -3.06 19.62
#